data_AF-A0AAF0RE59-F1
#
_entry.id   AF-A0AAF0RE59-F1
#
_cell.length_a   1.000
_cell.length_b   1.000
_cell.length_c   1.000
_cell.angle_alpha   90.00
_cell.angle_beta   90.00
_cell.angle_gamma   90.00
#
_symmetry.space_group_name_H-M   'P 1'
#
loop_
_entity.id
_entity.type
_entity.pdbx_description
1 polymer ?
#
loop_
_entity_poly.entity_id
_entity_poly.type
_entity_poly.pdbx_seq_one_letter_code
_entity_poly.pdbx_strand_id
1 'polypeptide(L)'
;MGEAFAFATQAELTHSEARLLAYMALTALDTPNPERGVPARRYFGGREDAAYGLGKIVPPEPDDGAGDAAEIQRQRRNIFESVNTATRVLVSKGALRVVTFGREGRRSEYELTMRVRS
;
A
#
# COMPACT_ATOMS: atom_id res chain seq x y z
N MET A 1 10.48 -4.58 9.99
CA MET A 1 11.14 -5.17 8.79
C MET A 1 11.35 -6.68 8.87
N GLY A 2 12.01 -7.22 9.90
CA GLY A 2 12.21 -8.68 10.03
C GLY A 2 10.90 -9.49 9.97
N GLU A 3 9.84 -8.97 10.62
CA GLU A 3 8.52 -9.60 10.59
C GLU A 3 7.91 -9.68 9.18
N ALA A 4 8.10 -8.63 8.35
CA ALA A 4 7.57 -8.58 6.99
C ALA A 4 8.25 -9.58 6.07
N PHE A 5 9.57 -9.74 6.19
CA PHE A 5 10.32 -10.72 5.42
C PHE A 5 9.93 -12.16 5.80
N ALA A 6 9.88 -12.46 7.10
CA ALA A 6 9.48 -13.79 7.56
C ALA A 6 8.04 -14.14 7.16
N PHE A 7 7.11 -13.19 7.29
CA PHE A 7 5.73 -13.36 6.83
C PHE A 7 5.67 -13.61 5.32
N ALA A 8 6.41 -12.83 4.52
CA ALA A 8 6.39 -12.96 3.06
C ALA A 8 6.80 -14.36 2.59
N THR A 9 7.81 -14.95 3.24
CA THR A 9 8.26 -16.32 2.96
C THR A 9 7.23 -17.36 3.38
N GLN A 10 6.65 -17.23 4.58
CA GLN A 10 5.67 -18.19 5.10
C GLN A 10 4.33 -18.14 4.34
N ALA A 11 3.91 -16.96 3.91
CA ALA A 11 2.65 -16.74 3.24
C ALA A 11 2.76 -16.83 1.71
N GLU A 12 3.93 -17.21 1.16
CA GLU A 12 4.19 -17.34 -0.28
C GLU A 12 3.74 -16.08 -1.06
N LEU A 13 4.20 -14.91 -0.62
CA LEU A 13 3.91 -13.65 -1.32
C LEU A 13 4.68 -13.56 -2.64
N THR A 14 4.04 -12.97 -3.66
CA THR A 14 4.76 -12.60 -4.88
C THR A 14 5.79 -11.51 -4.60
N HIS A 15 6.75 -11.32 -5.50
CA HIS A 15 7.77 -10.26 -5.35
C HIS A 15 7.13 -8.88 -5.15
N SER A 16 6.09 -8.57 -5.93
CA SER A 16 5.36 -7.31 -5.84
C SER A 16 4.66 -7.13 -4.48
N GLU A 17 3.96 -8.16 -4.00
CA GLU A 17 3.30 -8.12 -2.69
C GLU A 17 4.31 -7.97 -1.55
N ALA A 18 5.40 -8.73 -1.59
CA ALA A 18 6.46 -8.66 -0.57
C ALA A 18 7.11 -7.28 -0.54
N ARG A 19 7.37 -6.68 -1.71
CA ARG A 19 7.96 -5.33 -1.81
C ARG A 19 7.00 -4.26 -1.29
N LEU A 20 5.72 -4.35 -1.62
CA LEU A 20 4.69 -3.46 -1.09
C LEU A 20 4.59 -3.59 0.44
N LEU A 21 4.58 -4.82 0.96
CA LEU A 21 4.51 -5.08 2.39
C LEU A 21 5.73 -4.50 3.13
N ALA A 22 6.92 -4.70 2.59
CA ALA A 22 8.15 -4.14 3.13
C ALA A 22 8.13 -2.61 3.12
N TYR A 23 7.68 -2.00 2.02
CA TYR A 23 7.54 -0.55 1.93
C TYR A 23 6.53 0.00 2.93
N MET A 24 5.35 -0.59 3.04
CA MET A 24 4.35 -0.21 4.04
C MET A 24 4.89 -0.37 5.47
N ALA A 25 5.70 -1.41 5.73
CA ALA A 25 6.32 -1.61 7.03
C ALA A 25 7.42 -0.61 7.37
N LEU A 26 8.15 -0.11 6.38
CA LEU A 26 9.17 0.94 6.57
C LEU A 26 8.57 2.32 6.80
N THR A 27 7.38 2.55 6.25
CA THR A 27 6.72 3.87 6.25
C THR A 27 5.57 3.96 7.25
N ALA A 28 5.22 2.85 7.90
CA ALA A 28 4.23 2.82 8.96
C ALA A 28 4.72 3.59 10.19
N LEU A 29 3.79 4.17 10.94
CA LEU A 29 4.12 4.78 12.23
C LEU A 29 4.54 3.70 13.22
N ASP A 30 5.80 3.71 13.64
CA ASP A 30 6.31 2.79 14.65
C ASP A 30 5.73 3.10 16.04
N THR A 31 5.49 4.38 16.34
CA THR A 31 5.03 4.85 17.65
C THR A 31 3.52 5.17 17.59
N PRO A 32 2.72 4.71 18.56
CA PRO A 32 1.32 5.12 18.65
C PRO A 32 1.22 6.63 18.89
N ASN A 33 0.19 7.28 18.35
CA ASN A 33 -0.18 8.64 18.69
C ASN A 33 -1.47 8.61 19.53
N PRO A 34 -1.37 8.53 20.87
CA PRO A 34 -2.52 8.41 21.75
C PRO A 34 -3.44 9.63 21.72
N GLU A 35 -2.91 10.84 21.51
CA GLU A 35 -3.72 12.08 21.42
C GLU A 35 -4.69 12.07 20.25
N ARG A 36 -4.33 11.38 19.15
CA ARG A 36 -5.17 11.21 17.96
C ARG A 36 -5.82 9.83 17.88
N GLY A 37 -5.66 8.99 18.90
CA GLY A 37 -6.17 7.61 18.92
C GLY A 37 -5.59 6.72 17.82
N VAL A 38 -4.38 7.03 17.32
CA VAL A 38 -3.74 6.28 16.24
C VAL A 38 -2.85 5.19 16.84
N PRO A 39 -3.14 3.90 16.61
CA PRO A 39 -2.27 2.82 17.06
C PRO A 39 -0.97 2.79 16.26
N ALA A 40 0.07 2.17 16.83
CA ALA A 40 1.29 1.84 16.11
C ALA A 40 1.00 0.95 14.89
N ARG A 41 1.98 0.82 13.99
CA ARG A 41 1.95 -0.04 12.79
C ARG A 41 0.90 0.37 11.77
N ARG A 42 0.66 1.68 11.64
CA ARG A 42 -0.36 2.21 10.73
C ARG A 42 0.25 2.90 9.52
N TYR A 43 -0.19 2.48 8.34
CA TYR A 43 0.18 3.03 7.05
C TYR A 43 -0.93 3.94 6.51
N PHE A 44 -0.53 5.14 6.07
CA PHE A 44 -1.42 6.22 5.61
C PHE A 44 -1.04 6.77 4.21
N GLY A 45 -0.15 6.09 3.50
CA GLY A 45 0.32 6.54 2.19
C GLY A 45 -0.79 6.52 1.13
N GLY A 46 -0.68 7.42 0.15
CA GLY A 46 -1.58 7.48 -0.99
C GLY A 46 -1.41 6.29 -1.95
N ARG A 47 -2.24 6.24 -3.00
CA ARG A 47 -2.11 5.22 -4.06
C ARG A 47 -0.79 5.35 -4.82
N GLU A 48 -0.26 6.56 -4.98
CA GLU A 48 1.02 6.80 -5.64
C GLU A 48 2.20 6.32 -4.78
N ASP A 49 2.18 6.57 -3.46
CA ASP A 49 3.18 6.02 -2.52
C ASP A 49 3.18 4.48 -2.55
N ALA A 50 1.99 3.87 -2.55
CA ALA A 50 1.86 2.42 -2.63
C ALA A 50 2.34 1.87 -3.99
N ALA A 51 2.12 2.59 -5.09
CA ALA A 51 2.66 2.23 -6.40
C ALA A 51 4.19 2.27 -6.40
N TYR A 52 4.79 3.26 -5.75
CA TYR A 52 6.24 3.31 -5.55
C TYR A 52 6.75 2.11 -4.73
N GLY A 53 5.99 1.70 -3.70
CA GLY A 53 6.22 0.46 -2.96
C GLY A 53 6.22 -0.78 -3.85
N LEU A 54 5.40 -0.83 -4.90
CA LEU A 54 5.43 -1.89 -5.93
C LEU A 54 6.60 -1.76 -6.92
N GLY A 55 7.39 -0.69 -6.85
CA GLY A 55 8.44 -0.38 -7.84
C GLY A 55 7.89 0.22 -9.13
N LYS A 56 6.68 0.79 -9.10
CA LYS A 56 6.05 1.47 -10.24
C LYS A 56 6.11 2.98 -10.05
N ILE A 57 6.45 3.70 -11.11
CA ILE A 57 6.38 5.16 -11.15
C ILE A 57 5.05 5.53 -11.79
N VAL A 58 4.24 6.31 -11.08
CA VAL A 58 2.98 6.82 -11.62
C VAL A 58 3.30 8.06 -12.45
N PRO A 59 2.91 8.11 -13.74
CA PRO A 59 3.13 9.32 -14.54
C PRO A 59 2.31 10.48 -13.95
N PRO A 60 2.78 11.74 -14.12
CA PRO A 60 2.03 12.90 -13.65
C PRO A 60 0.64 12.93 -14.27
N GLU A 61 -0.28 13.62 -13.60
CA GLU A 61 -1.61 13.84 -14.14
C GLU A 61 -1.50 14.68 -15.43
N PRO A 62 -2.20 14.31 -16.51
CA PRO A 62 -2.06 15.04 -17.77
C PRO A 62 -2.70 16.41 -17.65
N ASP A 63 -2.12 17.40 -18.33
CA ASP A 63 -2.71 18.73 -18.46
C ASP A 63 -4.01 18.67 -19.27
N ASP A 64 -4.93 19.60 -18.99
CA ASP A 64 -6.17 19.73 -19.73
C ASP A 64 -5.89 20.00 -21.21
N GLY A 65 -6.38 19.11 -22.09
CA GLY A 65 -6.20 19.23 -23.54
C GLY A 65 -4.93 18.60 -24.10
N ALA A 66 -4.12 17.92 -23.28
CA ALA A 66 -2.99 17.15 -23.78
C ALA A 66 -3.45 15.99 -24.69
N GLY A 67 -2.81 15.84 -25.86
CA GLY A 67 -3.19 14.82 -26.86
C GLY A 67 -3.00 13.38 -26.40
N ASP A 68 -2.18 13.16 -25.37
CA ASP A 68 -1.87 11.87 -24.75
C ASP A 68 -2.61 11.63 -23.43
N ALA A 69 -3.52 12.53 -23.02
CA ALA A 69 -4.20 12.45 -21.73
C ALA A 69 -4.92 11.11 -21.51
N ALA A 70 -5.56 10.55 -22.54
CA ALA A 70 -6.24 9.27 -22.47
C ALA A 70 -5.29 8.10 -22.19
N GLU A 71 -4.08 8.15 -22.75
CA GLU A 71 -3.04 7.14 -22.54
C GLU A 71 -2.45 7.25 -21.13
N ILE A 72 -2.10 8.46 -20.68
CA ILE A 72 -1.59 8.70 -19.32
C ILE A 72 -2.61 8.20 -18.29
N GLN A 73 -3.89 8.52 -18.47
CA GLN A 73 -4.95 8.05 -17.58
C GLN A 73 -5.09 6.51 -17.60
N ARG A 74 -4.93 5.86 -18.76
CA ARG A 74 -4.91 4.39 -18.86
C ARG A 74 -3.74 3.80 -18.08
N GLN A 75 -2.55 4.36 -18.21
CA GLN A 75 -1.37 3.90 -17.47
C GLN A 75 -1.55 4.05 -15.95
N ARG A 76 -2.02 5.22 -15.49
CA ARG A 76 -2.33 5.47 -14.06
C ARG A 76 -3.32 4.44 -13.53
N ARG A 77 -4.43 4.19 -14.24
CA ARG A 77 -5.42 3.17 -13.85
C ARG A 77 -4.82 1.78 -13.70
N ASN A 78 -4.02 1.32 -14.67
CA ASN A 78 -3.40 -0.01 -14.62
C ASN A 78 -2.42 -0.16 -13.43
N ILE A 79 -1.69 0.90 -13.11
CA ILE A 79 -0.79 0.91 -11.94
C ILE A 79 -1.60 0.85 -10.65
N PHE A 80 -2.66 1.64 -10.52
CA PHE A 80 -3.52 1.63 -9.33
C PHE A 80 -4.30 0.33 -9.17
N GLU A 81 -4.66 -0.33 -10.27
CA GLU A 81 -5.24 -1.67 -10.23
C GLU A 81 -4.24 -2.69 -9.67
N SER A 82 -2.96 -2.60 -10.07
CA SER A 82 -1.89 -3.43 -9.50
C SER A 82 -1.76 -3.22 -7.98
N VAL A 83 -1.84 -1.97 -7.51
CA VAL A 83 -1.85 -1.64 -6.07
C VAL A 83 -3.04 -2.27 -5.36
N ASN A 84 -4.24 -2.13 -5.94
CA ASN A 84 -5.45 -2.69 -5.34
C ASN A 84 -5.38 -4.22 -5.25
N THR A 85 -4.91 -4.89 -6.30
CA THR A 85 -4.74 -6.35 -6.32
C THR A 85 -3.75 -6.80 -5.27
N ALA A 86 -2.55 -6.23 -5.23
CA ALA A 86 -1.55 -6.57 -4.21
C ALA A 86 -2.06 -6.31 -2.78
N THR A 87 -2.73 -5.18 -2.55
CA THR A 87 -3.30 -4.84 -1.24
C THR A 87 -4.39 -5.83 -0.82
N ARG A 88 -5.27 -6.24 -1.75
CA ARG A 88 -6.28 -7.28 -1.48
C ARG A 88 -5.64 -8.62 -1.10
N VAL A 89 -4.57 -9.02 -1.80
CA VAL A 89 -3.84 -10.24 -1.45
C VAL A 89 -3.25 -10.13 -0.05
N LEU A 90 -2.58 -9.02 0.28
CA LEU A 90 -2.01 -8.79 1.61
C LEU A 90 -3.06 -8.80 2.72
N VAL A 91 -4.24 -8.23 2.49
CA VAL A 91 -5.38 -8.31 3.42
C VAL A 91 -5.89 -9.75 3.54
N SER A 92 -6.08 -10.45 2.42
CA SER A 92 -6.58 -11.84 2.42
C SER A 92 -5.66 -12.82 3.14
N LYS A 93 -4.34 -12.59 3.06
CA LYS A 93 -3.32 -13.38 3.75
C LYS A 93 -3.14 -12.96 5.22
N GLY A 94 -3.80 -11.89 5.67
CA GLY A 94 -3.72 -11.41 7.05
C GLY A 94 -2.48 -10.58 7.37
N ALA A 95 -1.76 -10.11 6.34
CA ALA A 95 -0.63 -9.19 6.52
C ALA A 95 -1.09 -7.77 6.89
N LEU A 96 -2.27 -7.39 6.40
CA LEU A 96 -2.89 -6.09 6.61
C LEU A 96 -4.33 -6.23 7.11
N ARG A 97 -4.75 -5.29 7.94
CA ARG A 97 -6.16 -5.02 8.25
C ARG A 97 -6.54 -3.65 7.72
N VAL A 98 -7.65 -3.58 6.98
CA VAL A 98 -8.23 -2.29 6.58
C VAL A 98 -8.85 -1.65 7.82
N VAL A 99 -8.41 -0.44 8.16
CA VAL A 99 -9.02 0.31 9.26
C VAL A 99 -9.96 1.39 8.78
N THR A 100 -9.63 2.04 7.66
CA THR A 100 -10.51 3.01 7.04
C THR A 100 -10.42 2.88 5.54
N PHE A 101 -11.57 2.79 4.89
CA PHE A 101 -11.65 2.88 3.44
C PHE A 101 -11.52 4.34 3.02
N GLY A 102 -10.69 4.57 2.01
CA GLY A 102 -10.58 5.89 1.42
C GLY A 102 -11.91 6.31 0.79
N ARG A 103 -12.24 7.59 0.95
CA ARG A 103 -13.35 8.28 0.28
C ARG A 103 -12.84 9.64 -0.20
N GLU A 104 -13.66 10.40 -0.91
CA GLU A 104 -13.27 11.75 -1.31
C GLU A 104 -12.75 12.56 -0.10
N GLY A 105 -11.55 13.15 -0.25
CA GLY A 105 -10.85 13.86 0.82
C GLY A 105 -10.23 13.01 1.93
N ARG A 106 -10.34 11.67 1.90
CA ARG A 106 -9.79 10.79 2.95
C ARG A 106 -9.04 9.59 2.37
N ARG A 107 -7.80 9.40 2.82
CA ARG A 107 -6.95 8.27 2.40
C ARG A 107 -7.42 6.96 3.04
N SER A 108 -7.10 5.84 2.40
CA SER A 108 -7.27 4.54 3.03
C SER A 108 -6.19 4.35 4.08
N GLU A 109 -6.54 3.68 5.18
CA GLU A 109 -5.62 3.42 6.28
C GLU A 109 -5.56 1.92 6.55
N TYR A 110 -4.34 1.43 6.69
CA TYR A 110 -4.07 0.02 6.90
C TYR A 110 -3.23 -0.17 8.14
N GLU A 111 -3.59 -1.18 8.93
CA GLU A 111 -2.79 -1.65 10.05
C GLU A 111 -2.02 -2.90 9.64
N LEU A 112 -0.74 -2.93 9.97
CA LEU A 112 0.12 -4.07 9.72
C LEU A 112 -0.08 -5.11 10.83
N THR A 113 -0.68 -6.25 10.47
CA THR A 113 -1.08 -7.31 11.42
C THR A 113 -0.17 -8.52 11.40
N MET A 114 0.85 -8.52 10.53
CA MET A 114 1.81 -9.62 10.45
C MET A 114 2.40 -9.92 11.84
N ARG A 115 2.34 -11.19 12.22
CA ARG A 115 3.03 -11.76 13.38
C ARG A 115 3.76 -13.00 12.87
N VAL A 116 5.05 -13.07 13.12
CA VAL A 116 5.81 -14.28 12.82
C VAL A 116 5.52 -15.26 13.95
N ARG A 117 5.06 -16.48 13.61
CA ARG A 117 5.10 -17.57 14.60
C ARG A 117 6.56 -17.94 14.78
N SER A 118 7.10 -17.61 15.95
CA SER A 118 8.38 -18.13 16.47
C SER A 118 8.28 -19.63 16.70
#